data_AF-A0A5N9DLE3-F1
#
_entry.id   AF-A0A5N9DLE3-F1
#
_cell.length_a   1.000
_cell.length_b   1.000
_cell.length_c   1.000
_cell.angle_alpha   90.00
_cell.angle_beta   90.00
_cell.angle_gamma   90.00
#
_symmetry.space_group_name_H-M   'P 1'
#
loop_
_entity.id
_entity.type
_entity.pdbx_description
1 polymer ?
#
loop_
_entity_poly.entity_id
_entity_poly.type
_entity_poly.pdbx_seq_one_letter_code
_entity_poly.pdbx_strand_id
1 'polypeptide(L)' 'MTHNQYPAPPHYPLVNTQLMTAKELRVTLEDLWEWVHEAEMAPEDIAPPDELIFEVRQQMGSIISERVERHSDEPGRSAE' A
#
# COMPACT_ATOMS: atom_id res chain seq x y z
N MET A 1 -5.31 31.24 -2.12
CA MET A 1 -5.39 30.12 -3.05
C MET A 1 -5.15 28.85 -2.26
N THR A 2 -6.20 28.28 -1.68
CA THR A 2 -6.12 26.94 -1.08
C THR A 2 -6.10 25.97 -2.23
N HIS A 3 -4.90 25.53 -2.65
CA HIS A 3 -4.77 24.44 -3.61
C HIS A 3 -5.53 23.24 -3.03
N ASN A 4 -6.64 22.88 -3.67
CA ASN A 4 -7.46 21.73 -3.32
C ASN A 4 -6.71 20.46 -3.73
N GLN A 5 -5.57 20.21 -3.07
CA GLN A 5 -4.72 19.06 -3.37
C GLN A 5 -5.37 17.82 -2.74
N TYR A 6 -5.54 16.79 -3.57
CA TYR A 6 -5.92 15.47 -3.12
C TYR A 6 -5.03 15.03 -1.94
N PRO A 7 -5.56 14.38 -0.90
CA PRO A 7 -4.77 13.96 0.25
C PRO A 7 -3.58 13.09 -0.19
N ALA A 8 -2.43 13.29 0.45
CA ALA A 8 -1.25 12.47 0.18
C ALA A 8 -1.49 11.00 0.59
N PRO A 9 -0.91 10.03 -0.13
CA PRO A 9 -1.01 8.63 0.24
C PRO A 9 -0.34 8.38 1.61
N PRO A 10 -0.94 7.55 2.47
CA PRO A 10 -0.35 7.23 3.76
C PRO A 10 0.95 6.45 3.57
N HIS A 11 1.93 6.66 4.45
CA HIS A 11 3.23 5.96 4.43
C HIS A 11 4.08 6.16 3.16
N TYR A 12 3.73 7.12 2.29
CA TYR A 12 4.49 7.46 1.07
C TYR A 12 5.57 8.54 1.34
N PRO A 13 6.71 8.55 0.62
CA PRO A 13 7.13 7.60 -0.44
C PRO A 13 7.81 6.33 0.07
N LEU A 14 8.07 6.22 1.37
CA LEU A 14 8.97 5.21 1.90
C LEU A 14 8.26 4.22 2.84
N VAL A 15 8.00 3.03 2.32
CA VAL A 15 7.69 1.84 3.14
C VAL A 15 8.90 0.91 3.07
N ASN A 16 9.53 0.67 4.23
CA ASN A 16 10.56 -0.35 4.35
C ASN A 16 9.94 -1.63 4.92
N THR A 17 9.49 -2.51 4.02
CA THR A 17 8.76 -3.73 4.36
C THR A 17 9.53 -4.65 5.31
N GLN A 18 10.86 -4.71 5.17
CA GLN A 18 11.74 -5.58 5.96
C GLN A 18 11.82 -5.17 7.44
N LEU A 19 11.59 -3.90 7.76
CA LEU A 19 11.63 -3.39 9.14
C LEU A 19 10.29 -3.42 9.86
N MET A 20 9.21 -3.76 9.14
CA MET A 20 7.86 -3.76 9.68
C MET A 20 7.48 -5.13 10.23
N THR A 21 6.67 -5.15 11.28
CA THR A 21 6.01 -6.36 11.78
C THR A 21 4.90 -6.82 10.83
N ALA A 22 4.45 -8.07 10.97
CA ALA A 22 3.32 -8.59 10.18
C ALA A 22 2.04 -7.77 10.37
N LYS A 23 1.81 -7.23 11.58
CA LYS A 23 0.69 -6.34 11.87
C LYS A 23 0.82 -5.02 11.14
N GLU A 24 1.99 -4.39 11.18
CA GLU A 24 2.24 -3.12 10.49
C GLU A 24 2.12 -3.29 8.97
N LEU A 25 2.68 -4.36 8.40
CA LEU A 25 2.51 -4.67 6.96
C LEU A 25 1.04 -4.80 6.57
N ARG A 26 0.21 -5.41 7.42
CA ARG A 26 -1.23 -5.52 7.18
C ARG A 26 -1.91 -4.16 7.24
N VAL A 27 -1.70 -3.39 8.30
CA VAL A 27 -2.34 -2.08 8.49
C VAL A 27 -1.95 -1.11 7.38
N THR A 28 -0.66 -1.03 7.05
CA THR A 28 -0.17 -0.19 5.95
C THR A 28 -0.77 -0.61 4.61
N LEU A 29 -0.95 -1.91 4.35
CA LEU A 29 -1.62 -2.36 3.13
C LEU A 29 -3.10 -1.95 3.12
N GLU A 30 -3.81 -2.05 4.25
CA GLU A 30 -5.21 -1.63 4.39
C GLU A 30 -5.36 -0.11 4.15
N ASP A 31 -4.49 0.71 4.77
CA ASP A 31 -4.47 2.18 4.60
C ASP A 31 -4.22 2.58 3.13
N LEU A 32 -3.25 1.93 2.47
CA LEU A 32 -2.93 2.19 1.06
C LEU A 32 -4.06 1.76 0.12
N TRP A 33 -4.74 0.64 0.42
CA TRP A 33 -5.88 0.19 -0.36
C TRP A 33 -7.02 1.22 -0.31
N GLU A 34 -7.39 1.67 0.89
CA GLU A 34 -8.42 2.70 1.07
C GLU A 34 -8.08 3.97 0.29
N TRP A 35 -6.84 4.45 0.40
CA TRP A 35 -6.42 5.64 -0.33
C TRP A 35 -6.51 5.47 -1.86
N VAL A 36 -6.02 4.35 -2.40
CA VAL A 36 -6.10 4.06 -3.85
C VAL A 36 -7.55 3.98 -4.31
N HIS A 37 -8.43 3.35 -3.51
CA HIS A 37 -9.84 3.26 -3.83
C HIS A 37 -10.49 4.64 -3.97
N GLU A 38 -10.30 5.49 -2.96
CA GLU A 38 -10.86 6.85 -2.97
C GLU A 38 -10.26 7.66 -4.13
N ALA A 39 -8.98 7.45 -4.45
CA ALA A 39 -8.29 8.16 -5.52
C ALA A 39 -8.86 7.80 -6.90
N GLU A 40 -9.16 6.53 -7.13
CA GLU A 40 -9.77 6.06 -8.39
C GLU A 40 -11.25 6.43 -8.53
N MET A 41 -11.94 6.68 -7.40
CA MET A 41 -13.33 7.13 -7.39
C MET A 41 -13.47 8.65 -7.42
N ALA A 42 -12.37 9.38 -7.23
CA ALA A 42 -12.36 10.84 -7.23
C ALA A 42 -12.69 11.41 -8.63
N PRO A 43 -13.45 12.51 -8.72
CA PRO A 43 -13.68 13.18 -9.99
C PRO A 43 -12.38 13.81 -10.53
N GLU A 44 -12.27 13.88 -11.85
CA GLU A 44 -11.06 14.29 -12.58
C GLU A 44 -10.49 15.65 -12.12
N ASP A 45 -11.34 16.57 -11.65
CA ASP A 45 -10.93 17.90 -11.19
C ASP A 45 -10.24 17.91 -9.82
N ILE A 46 -10.34 16.82 -9.05
CA ILE A 46 -9.69 16.68 -7.75
C ILE A 46 -8.84 15.41 -7.62
N ALA A 47 -8.94 14.45 -8.54
CA ALA A 47 -8.19 13.20 -8.50
C ALA A 47 -6.67 13.44 -8.48
N PRO A 48 -5.88 12.58 -7.82
CA PRO A 48 -4.43 12.64 -7.91
C PRO A 48 -3.97 12.18 -9.31
N PRO A 49 -2.73 12.48 -9.71
CA PRO A 49 -2.18 11.98 -10.97
C PRO A 49 -2.17 10.44 -11.03
N ASP A 50 -2.50 9.88 -12.19
CA ASP A 50 -2.46 8.42 -12.42
C ASP A 50 -1.09 7.80 -12.09
N GLU A 51 0.00 8.54 -12.32
CA GLU A 51 1.36 8.12 -11.99
C GLU A 51 1.51 7.86 -10.49
N LEU A 52 0.95 8.73 -9.63
CA LEU A 52 0.99 8.55 -8.18
C LEU A 52 0.18 7.32 -7.76
N ILE A 53 -1.00 7.11 -8.36
CA ILE A 53 -1.82 5.92 -8.10
C ILE A 53 -1.05 4.65 -8.49
N PHE A 54 -0.35 4.68 -9.63
CA PHE A 54 0.46 3.57 -10.10
C PHE A 54 1.65 3.29 -9.17
N GLU A 55 2.38 4.32 -8.72
CA GLU A 55 3.48 4.18 -7.76
C GLU A 55 3.02 3.56 -6.44
N VAL A 56 1.89 4.03 -5.91
CA VAL A 56 1.31 3.48 -4.67
C VAL A 56 0.93 2.00 -4.85
N ARG A 57 0.37 1.62 -6.01
CA ARG A 57 0.08 0.21 -6.33
C ARG A 57 1.34 -0.65 -6.39
N GLN A 58 2.46 -0.14 -6.92
CA GLN A 58 3.74 -0.85 -6.89
C GLN A 58 4.22 -1.07 -5.44
N GLN A 59 4.10 -0.05 -4.60
CA GLN A 59 4.45 -0.14 -3.18
C GLN A 59 3.58 -1.17 -2.43
N MET A 60 2.28 -1.22 -2.72
CA MET A 60 1.38 -2.28 -2.22
C MET A 60 1.84 -3.66 -2.68
N GLY A 61 2.28 -3.79 -3.93
CA GLY A 61 2.87 -5.02 -4.46
C GLY A 61 4.06 -5.51 -3.63
N SER A 62 4.99 -4.62 -3.28
CA SER A 62 6.14 -4.97 -2.41
C SER A 62 5.71 -5.43 -1.02
N ILE A 63 4.69 -4.81 -0.41
CA ILE A 63 4.15 -5.24 0.88
C ILE A 63 3.53 -6.63 0.79
N ILE A 64 2.79 -6.92 -0.30
CA ILE A 64 2.17 -8.22 -0.53
C ILE A 64 3.25 -9.30 -0.72
N SER A 65 4.29 -9.03 -1.52
CA SER A 65 5.42 -9.95 -1.71
C SER A 65 6.09 -10.30 -0.38
N GLU A 66 6.43 -9.29 0.43
CA GLU A 66 7.05 -9.52 1.75
C GLU A 66 6.17 -10.40 2.64
N ARG A 67 4.85 -10.17 2.66
CA ARG A 67 3.91 -10.98 3.45
C ARG A 67 3.84 -12.42 2.96
N VAL A 68 3.86 -12.65 1.65
CA VAL A 68 3.87 -14.00 1.06
C VAL A 68 5.18 -14.71 1.37
N GLU A 69 6.32 -14.03 1.26
CA GLU A 69 7.64 -14.59 1.59
C GLU A 69 7.71 -15.01 3.06
N ARG A 70 7.27 -14.16 3.99
CA ARG A 70 7.24 -14.48 5.43
C ARG A 70 6.35 -15.69 5.76
N HIS A 71 5.21 -15.80 5.10
CA HIS A 71 4.31 -16.96 5.26
C HIS A 71 4.84 -18.24 4.56
N SER A 72 5.69 -18.08 3.55
CA SER A 72 6.30 -19.20 2.83
C SER A 72 7.55 -19.72 3.54
N ASP A 73 8.22 -18.86 4.31
CA ASP A 73 9.41 -19.19 5.11
C ASP A 73 9.05 -19.84 6.46
N GLU A 74 7.77 -19.87 6.87
CA GLU A 74 7.31 -20.66 8.03
C GLU A 74 7.54 -22.17 7.75
N PRO A 75 8.50 -22.86 8.42
CA PRO A 75 8.67 -24.29 8.27
C PRO A 75 7.57 -24.99 9.09
N GLY A 76 6.37 -25.08 8.52
CA GLY A 76 5.18 -25.39 9.30
C GLY A 76 3.97 -25.85 8.50
N ARG A 77 4.17 -26.46 7.33
CA ARG A 77 3.22 -27.42 6.77
C ARG A 77 3.93 -28.76 6.58
N SER A 78 4.29 -29.38 7.70
CA SER A 78 4.32 -30.84 7.73
C SER A 78 2.90 -31.29 7.38
N ALA A 79 2.74 -31.86 6.19
CA ALA A 79 1.61 -32.73 5.93
C ALA A 79 1.75 -33.91 6.90
N GLU A 80 0.98 -33.89 7.98
CA GLU A 80 0.59 -35.10 8.71
C GLU A 80 -0.55 -35.80 7.96
#